data_AF-A0A1F5AWB4-F1
#
_entry.id   AF-A0A1F5AWB4-F1
#
_cell.length_a   1.000
_cell.length_b   1.000
_cell.length_c   1.000
_cell.angle_alpha   90.00
_cell.angle_beta   90.00
_cell.angle_gamma   90.00
#
_symmetry.space_group_name_H-M   'P 1'
#
loop_
_entity.id
_entity.type
_entity.pdbx_description
1 polymer ?
#
loop_
_entity_poly.entity_id
_entity_poly.type
_entity_poly.pdbx_seq_one_letter_code
_entity_poly.pdbx_strand_id
1 'polypeptide(L)'
;MPEKTRALKPPIGPRPPSSVYSEANIITIVRLLASLAFFVLAMVRQRELYNFIGLAIHLGGDFLDGWFSRTFKQESILGAELDIIADRVEVLFFFVNFVHFHPRLWLPVLVYVLDFAFVDFYLSYQFVKFDIISINYFYKVDRLVYRLNYSPLGKAANSLSVLLILIFAPKLWGAALASTVALIGVKIYSGRRLLAKIPVRPDR
;
A
#
# COMPACT_ATOMS: atom_id res chain seq x y z
N MET A 1 51.56 -15.99 0.75
CA MET A 1 50.47 -14.99 0.55
C MET A 1 49.19 -15.61 1.08
N PRO A 2 48.54 -15.09 2.13
CA PRO A 2 47.29 -15.67 2.58
C PRO A 2 46.16 -15.16 1.68
N GLU A 3 45.53 -16.11 1.01
CA GLU A 3 44.29 -15.99 0.26
C GLU A 3 43.23 -15.34 1.17
N LYS A 4 42.82 -14.11 0.85
CA LYS A 4 41.71 -13.46 1.54
C LYS A 4 40.46 -14.29 1.25
N THR A 5 40.07 -15.14 2.18
CA THR A 5 38.77 -15.80 2.21
C THR A 5 37.72 -14.70 2.08
N ARG A 6 37.17 -14.54 0.88
CA ARG A 6 36.08 -13.60 0.61
C ARG A 6 34.89 -14.17 1.36
N ALA A 7 34.72 -13.75 2.61
CA ALA A 7 33.60 -14.16 3.45
C ALA A 7 32.34 -13.99 2.61
N LEU A 8 31.67 -15.12 2.31
CA LEU A 8 30.37 -15.13 1.66
C LEU A 8 29.48 -14.21 2.48
N LYS A 9 29.10 -13.06 1.90
CA LYS A 9 28.11 -12.19 2.54
C LYS A 9 26.91 -13.08 2.87
N PRO A 10 26.35 -12.99 4.09
CA PRO A 10 25.18 -13.77 4.43
C PRO A 10 24.10 -13.52 3.36
N PRO A 11 23.39 -14.57 2.91
CA PRO A 11 22.45 -14.47 1.80
C PRO A 11 21.35 -13.44 2.07
N ILE A 12 21.08 -13.18 3.36
CA ILE A 12 20.15 -12.16 3.83
C ILE A 12 20.96 -11.15 4.65
N GLY A 13 20.95 -9.88 4.23
CA GLY A 13 21.68 -8.80 4.89
C GLY A 13 21.18 -7.42 4.50
N PRO A 14 21.70 -6.35 5.13
CA PRO A 14 21.26 -4.98 4.88
C PRO A 14 21.49 -4.57 3.42
N ARG A 15 20.55 -3.77 2.88
CA ARG A 15 20.61 -3.22 1.53
C ARG A 15 20.60 -1.68 1.60
N PRO A 16 21.30 -0.98 0.68
CA PRO A 16 21.25 0.47 0.62
C PRO A 16 19.86 0.95 0.14
N PRO A 17 19.43 2.17 0.49
CA PRO A 17 18.12 2.71 0.05
C PRO A 17 17.95 2.84 -1.48
N SER A 18 19.06 2.92 -2.22
CA SER A 18 19.09 2.94 -3.69
C SER A 18 19.06 1.55 -4.33
N SER A 19 18.98 0.48 -3.54
CA SER A 19 18.98 -0.88 -4.06
C SER A 19 17.74 -1.14 -4.91
N VAL A 20 17.95 -1.68 -6.10
CA VAL A 20 16.88 -2.13 -7.00
C VAL A 20 16.41 -3.57 -6.67
N TYR A 21 17.22 -4.30 -5.91
CA TYR A 21 16.97 -5.67 -5.51
C TYR A 21 17.00 -5.80 -3.99
N SER A 22 16.00 -6.48 -3.45
CA SER A 22 15.96 -6.96 -2.07
C SER A 22 15.09 -8.21 -2.01
N GLU A 23 15.30 -9.00 -0.96
CA GLU A 23 14.46 -10.15 -0.66
C GLU A 23 13.03 -9.69 -0.33
N ALA A 24 12.87 -8.51 0.29
CA ALA A 24 11.56 -7.89 0.49
C ALA A 24 10.83 -7.59 -0.83
N ASN A 25 11.51 -7.05 -1.85
CA ASN A 25 10.91 -6.79 -3.17
C ASN A 25 10.43 -8.09 -3.83
N ILE A 26 11.17 -9.20 -3.65
CA ILE A 26 10.73 -10.52 -4.13
C ILE A 26 9.44 -10.94 -3.43
N ILE A 27 9.34 -10.76 -2.10
CA ILE A 27 8.13 -11.07 -1.36
C ILE A 27 6.94 -10.26 -1.92
N THR A 28 7.11 -8.96 -2.16
CA THR A 28 6.08 -8.10 -2.78
C THR A 28 5.63 -8.62 -4.16
N ILE A 29 6.58 -9.01 -5.03
CA ILE A 29 6.25 -9.56 -6.36
C ILE A 29 5.51 -10.90 -6.25
N VAL A 30 6.00 -11.80 -5.38
CA VAL A 30 5.38 -13.12 -5.18
C VAL A 30 3.96 -12.97 -4.62
N ARG A 31 3.77 -12.07 -3.64
CA ARG A 31 2.47 -11.70 -3.08
C ARG A 31 1.53 -11.20 -4.18
N LEU A 32 1.96 -10.23 -4.98
CA LEU A 32 1.19 -9.65 -6.07
C LEU A 32 0.74 -10.72 -7.08
N LEU A 33 1.65 -11.60 -7.50
CA LEU A 33 1.30 -12.65 -8.46
C LEU A 33 0.34 -13.68 -7.85
N ALA A 34 0.56 -14.05 -6.59
CA ALA A 34 -0.28 -15.01 -5.89
C ALA A 34 -1.70 -14.46 -5.67
N SER A 35 -1.85 -13.23 -5.17
CA SER A 35 -3.16 -12.60 -4.96
C SER A 35 -3.93 -12.45 -6.28
N LEU A 36 -3.27 -11.98 -7.35
CA LEU A 36 -3.88 -11.86 -8.67
C LEU A 36 -4.33 -13.20 -9.24
N ALA A 37 -3.55 -14.26 -9.06
CA ALA A 37 -3.96 -15.60 -9.48
C ALA A 37 -5.27 -16.03 -8.78
N PHE A 38 -5.42 -15.72 -7.48
CA PHE A 38 -6.65 -16.00 -6.74
C PHE A 38 -7.82 -15.09 -7.13
N PHE A 39 -7.58 -13.81 -7.43
CA PHE A 39 -8.61 -12.91 -7.96
C PHE A 39 -9.12 -13.39 -9.33
N VAL A 40 -8.23 -13.83 -10.22
CA VAL A 40 -8.61 -14.44 -11.51
C VAL A 40 -9.38 -15.74 -11.27
N LEU A 41 -8.93 -16.60 -10.36
CA LEU A 41 -9.60 -17.84 -10.03
C LEU A 41 -11.02 -17.62 -9.48
N ALA A 42 -11.25 -16.53 -8.73
CA ALA A 42 -12.56 -16.16 -8.24
C ALA A 42 -13.57 -15.95 -9.37
N MET A 43 -13.16 -15.26 -10.44
CA MET A 43 -13.99 -15.04 -11.62
C MET A 43 -14.12 -16.30 -12.48
N VAL A 44 -13.02 -17.02 -12.75
CA VAL A 44 -13.07 -18.25 -13.57
C VAL A 44 -13.96 -19.31 -12.93
N ARG A 45 -13.91 -19.46 -11.61
CA ARG A 45 -14.70 -20.45 -10.88
C ARG A 45 -16.03 -19.92 -10.38
N GLN A 46 -16.30 -18.62 -10.54
CA GLN A 46 -17.48 -17.95 -9.99
C GLN A 46 -17.67 -18.24 -8.48
N ARG A 47 -16.56 -18.23 -7.71
CA ARG A 47 -16.56 -18.48 -6.26
C ARG A 47 -15.86 -17.36 -5.52
N GLU A 48 -16.65 -16.59 -4.78
CA GLU A 48 -16.18 -15.44 -4.00
C GLU A 48 -15.09 -15.80 -2.97
N LEU A 49 -15.11 -17.02 -2.44
CA LEU A 49 -14.06 -17.50 -1.51
C LEU A 49 -12.64 -17.25 -2.03
N TYR A 50 -12.40 -17.45 -3.34
CA TYR A 50 -11.07 -17.19 -3.91
C TYR A 50 -10.72 -15.70 -3.91
N ASN A 51 -11.70 -14.80 -4.00
CA ASN A 51 -11.48 -13.36 -3.87
C ASN A 51 -10.98 -13.01 -2.47
N PHE A 52 -11.58 -13.61 -1.43
CA PHE A 52 -11.13 -13.44 -0.06
C PHE A 52 -9.79 -14.10 0.24
N ILE A 53 -9.46 -15.23 -0.40
CA ILE A 53 -8.12 -15.83 -0.31
C ILE A 53 -7.08 -14.89 -0.92
N GLY A 54 -7.37 -14.30 -2.09
CA GLY A 54 -6.50 -13.29 -2.71
C GLY A 54 -6.29 -12.08 -1.79
N LEU A 55 -7.36 -11.59 -1.15
CA LEU A 55 -7.27 -10.51 -0.16
C LEU A 55 -6.40 -10.90 1.05
N ALA A 56 -6.56 -12.12 1.56
CA ALA A 56 -5.78 -12.60 2.70
C ALA A 56 -4.27 -12.72 2.36
N ILE A 57 -3.95 -13.16 1.13
CA ILE A 57 -2.57 -13.20 0.63
C ILE A 57 -1.99 -11.79 0.53
N HIS A 58 -2.75 -10.84 -0.03
CA HIS A 58 -2.35 -9.43 -0.11
C HIS A 58 -2.06 -8.85 1.28
N LEU A 59 -3.02 -8.91 2.22
CA LEU A 59 -2.85 -8.35 3.56
C LEU A 59 -1.70 -9.02 4.35
N GLY A 60 -1.59 -10.35 4.25
CA GLY A 60 -0.53 -11.11 4.92
C GLY A 60 0.85 -10.85 4.31
N GLY A 61 0.92 -10.72 2.98
CA GLY A 61 2.17 -10.46 2.28
C GLY A 61 2.70 -9.04 2.47
N ASP A 62 1.82 -8.02 2.48
CA ASP A 62 2.18 -6.62 2.80
C ASP A 62 2.72 -6.48 4.22
N PHE A 63 2.09 -7.18 5.17
CA PHE A 63 2.66 -7.24 6.49
C PHE A 63 4.06 -7.90 6.48
N LEU A 64 4.21 -9.00 5.73
CA LEU A 64 5.43 -9.81 5.71
C LEU A 64 6.62 -9.07 5.06
N ASP A 65 6.46 -8.46 3.89
CA ASP A 65 7.56 -7.73 3.24
C ASP A 65 7.96 -6.46 3.99
N GLY A 66 7.00 -5.74 4.57
CA GLY A 66 7.24 -4.61 5.44
C GLY A 66 8.00 -5.03 6.69
N TRP A 67 7.59 -6.13 7.33
CA TRP A 67 8.30 -6.67 8.49
C TRP A 67 9.71 -7.15 8.12
N PHE A 68 9.86 -7.85 7.00
CA PHE A 68 11.14 -8.37 6.53
C PHE A 68 12.12 -7.23 6.22
N SER A 69 11.68 -6.24 5.43
CA SER A 69 12.51 -5.09 5.05
C SER A 69 13.01 -4.30 6.26
N ARG A 70 12.18 -4.10 7.29
CA ARG A 70 12.59 -3.40 8.52
C ARG A 70 13.55 -4.23 9.37
N THR A 71 13.25 -5.52 9.55
CA THR A 71 14.05 -6.45 10.35
C THR A 71 15.46 -6.61 9.78
N PHE A 72 15.57 -6.77 8.46
CA PHE A 72 16.83 -7.01 7.77
C PHE A 72 17.46 -5.74 7.17
N LYS A 73 16.88 -4.56 7.42
CA LYS A 73 17.35 -3.26 6.92
C LYS A 73 17.50 -3.24 5.39
N GLN A 74 16.43 -3.61 4.70
CA GLN A 74 16.34 -3.69 3.25
C GLN A 74 15.34 -2.71 2.63
N GLU A 75 14.90 -1.71 3.39
CA GLU A 75 14.03 -0.64 2.88
C GLU A 75 14.75 0.12 1.75
N SER A 76 14.06 0.27 0.61
CA SER A 76 14.56 0.97 -0.57
C SER A 76 13.45 1.82 -1.18
N ILE A 77 13.85 2.86 -1.92
CA ILE A 77 12.90 3.75 -2.62
C ILE A 77 12.09 2.93 -3.64
N LEU A 78 12.77 2.12 -4.46
CA LEU A 78 12.11 1.26 -5.44
C LEU A 78 11.17 0.26 -4.76
N GLY A 79 11.57 -0.33 -3.63
CA GLY A 79 10.71 -1.24 -2.88
C GLY A 79 9.44 -0.56 -2.39
N ALA A 80 9.54 0.68 -1.91
CA ALA A 80 8.38 1.47 -1.49
C ALA A 80 7.46 1.87 -2.67
N GLU A 81 8.04 2.20 -3.84
CA GLU A 81 7.25 2.47 -5.06
C GLU A 81 6.53 1.21 -5.54
N LEU A 82 7.23 0.08 -5.57
CA LEU A 82 6.69 -1.21 -5.98
C LEU A 82 5.52 -1.63 -5.09
N ASP A 83 5.67 -1.49 -3.77
CA ASP A 83 4.63 -1.82 -2.79
C ASP A 83 3.38 -0.95 -2.96
N ILE A 84 3.54 0.38 -3.10
CA ILE A 84 2.44 1.31 -3.38
C ILE A 84 1.68 0.89 -4.65
N ILE A 85 2.40 0.52 -5.72
CA ILE A 85 1.79 0.12 -6.99
C ILE A 85 1.09 -1.23 -6.86
N ALA A 86 1.75 -2.22 -6.26
CA ALA A 86 1.21 -3.56 -6.03
C ALA A 86 -0.10 -3.48 -5.25
N ASP A 87 -0.14 -2.73 -4.16
CA ASP A 87 -1.34 -2.50 -3.36
C ASP A 87 -2.50 -1.95 -4.19
N ARG A 88 -2.25 -0.98 -5.08
CA ARG A 88 -3.32 -0.42 -5.93
C ARG A 88 -3.88 -1.48 -6.86
N VAL A 89 -3.01 -2.25 -7.50
CA VAL A 89 -3.43 -3.30 -8.43
C VAL A 89 -4.24 -4.36 -7.68
N GLU A 90 -3.75 -4.86 -6.55
CA GLU A 90 -4.42 -5.91 -5.77
C GLU A 90 -5.80 -5.46 -5.26
N VAL A 91 -5.88 -4.26 -4.69
CA VAL A 91 -7.15 -3.71 -4.18
C VAL A 91 -8.14 -3.43 -5.31
N LEU A 92 -7.68 -2.93 -6.47
CA LEU A 92 -8.54 -2.76 -7.64
C LEU A 92 -9.15 -4.09 -8.09
N PHE A 93 -8.33 -5.15 -8.22
CA PHE A 93 -8.82 -6.47 -8.59
C PHE A 93 -9.81 -7.03 -7.57
N PHE A 94 -9.48 -6.92 -6.28
CA PHE A 94 -10.38 -7.36 -5.21
C PHE A 94 -11.75 -6.68 -5.32
N PHE A 95 -11.79 -5.35 -5.49
CA PHE A 95 -13.05 -4.60 -5.50
C PHE A 95 -13.84 -4.74 -6.80
N VAL A 96 -13.18 -4.92 -7.95
CA VAL A 96 -13.87 -5.28 -9.21
C VAL A 96 -14.62 -6.60 -9.03
N ASN A 97 -13.94 -7.62 -8.52
CA ASN A 97 -14.56 -8.91 -8.21
C ASN A 97 -15.64 -8.78 -7.12
N PHE A 98 -15.39 -7.97 -6.09
CA PHE A 98 -16.33 -7.78 -4.99
C PHE A 98 -17.65 -7.16 -5.47
N VAL A 99 -17.60 -6.17 -6.37
CA VAL A 99 -18.81 -5.59 -6.97
C VAL A 99 -19.53 -6.59 -7.87
N HIS A 100 -18.81 -7.48 -8.56
CA HIS A 100 -19.44 -8.57 -9.31
C HIS A 100 -20.29 -9.48 -8.42
N PHE A 101 -19.78 -9.86 -7.23
CA PHE A 101 -20.54 -10.68 -6.27
C PHE A 101 -21.58 -9.87 -5.47
N HIS A 102 -21.33 -8.57 -5.24
CA HIS A 102 -22.18 -7.67 -4.44
C HIS A 102 -22.58 -6.40 -5.22
N PRO A 103 -23.38 -6.51 -6.29
CA PRO A 103 -23.64 -5.40 -7.21
C PRO A 103 -24.30 -4.20 -6.54
N ARG A 104 -25.03 -4.39 -5.43
CA ARG A 104 -25.66 -3.30 -4.67
C ARG A 104 -24.65 -2.35 -4.00
N LEU A 105 -23.39 -2.77 -3.85
CA LEU A 105 -22.32 -2.00 -3.20
C LEU A 105 -21.46 -1.23 -4.21
N TRP A 106 -21.84 -1.19 -5.50
CA TRP A 106 -21.03 -0.55 -6.55
C TRP A 106 -20.68 0.91 -6.23
N LEU A 107 -21.62 1.69 -5.68
CA LEU A 107 -21.41 3.11 -5.42
C LEU A 107 -20.37 3.38 -4.33
N PRO A 108 -20.51 2.87 -3.09
CA PRO A 108 -19.48 3.09 -2.07
C PRO A 108 -18.13 2.47 -2.46
N VAL A 109 -18.13 1.33 -3.18
CA VAL A 109 -16.89 0.74 -3.70
C VAL A 109 -16.22 1.65 -4.72
N LEU A 110 -16.97 2.20 -5.67
CA LEU A 110 -16.43 3.11 -6.69
C LEU A 110 -15.78 4.33 -6.05
N VAL A 111 -16.44 4.96 -5.08
CA VAL A 111 -15.90 6.14 -4.39
C VAL A 111 -14.64 5.77 -3.59
N TYR A 112 -14.64 4.61 -2.93
CA TYR A 112 -13.46 4.11 -2.21
C TYR A 112 -12.29 3.80 -3.15
N VAL A 113 -12.56 3.16 -4.28
CA VAL A 113 -11.54 2.87 -5.29
C VAL A 113 -10.95 4.17 -5.85
N LEU A 114 -11.76 5.19 -6.13
CA LEU A 114 -11.25 6.50 -6.57
C LEU A 114 -10.37 7.16 -5.51
N ASP A 115 -10.77 7.10 -4.25
CA ASP A 115 -9.96 7.58 -3.13
C ASP A 115 -8.63 6.82 -3.05
N PHE A 116 -8.66 5.49 -2.97
CA PHE A 116 -7.48 4.66 -2.78
C PHE A 116 -6.53 4.68 -3.99
N ALA A 117 -7.07 4.46 -5.20
CA ALA A 117 -6.27 4.35 -6.41
C ALA A 117 -5.73 5.70 -6.91
N PHE A 118 -6.41 6.82 -6.62
CA PHE A 118 -6.01 8.13 -7.13
C PHE A 118 -5.56 9.09 -6.03
N VAL A 119 -6.45 9.42 -5.08
CA VAL A 119 -6.16 10.46 -4.06
C VAL A 119 -5.07 10.00 -3.10
N ASP A 120 -5.21 8.79 -2.56
CA ASP A 120 -4.24 8.18 -1.65
C ASP A 120 -2.94 7.81 -2.38
N PHE A 121 -3.02 7.34 -3.62
CA PHE A 121 -1.84 7.15 -4.47
C PHE A 121 -1.06 8.44 -4.64
N TYR A 122 -1.71 9.52 -5.08
CA TYR A 122 -1.06 10.81 -5.27
C TYR A 122 -0.38 11.29 -3.99
N LEU A 123 -1.07 11.21 -2.85
CA LEU A 123 -0.54 11.63 -1.56
C LEU A 123 0.64 10.77 -1.12
N SER A 124 0.51 9.45 -1.23
CA SER A 124 1.55 8.47 -0.87
C SER A 124 2.81 8.71 -1.69
N TYR A 125 2.66 8.82 -3.02
CA TYR A 125 3.76 9.01 -3.96
C TYR A 125 4.50 10.34 -3.79
N GLN A 126 3.96 11.32 -3.05
CA GLN A 126 4.69 12.56 -2.75
C GLN A 126 6.00 12.30 -1.98
N PHE A 127 6.17 11.14 -1.34
CA PHE A 127 7.39 10.81 -0.60
C PHE A 127 8.66 10.97 -1.46
N VAL A 128 8.57 10.67 -2.77
CA VAL A 128 9.68 10.80 -3.75
C VAL A 128 10.18 12.24 -3.90
N LYS A 129 9.34 13.24 -3.59
CA LYS A 129 9.73 14.66 -3.64
C LYS A 129 10.55 15.10 -2.42
N PHE A 130 10.62 14.25 -1.39
CA PHE A 130 11.33 14.53 -0.15
C PHE A 130 12.51 13.55 0.00
N ASP A 131 13.51 13.92 0.80
CA ASP A 131 14.66 13.05 1.09
C ASP A 131 14.31 11.98 2.14
N ILE A 132 13.35 11.11 1.79
CA ILE A 132 12.87 10.00 2.62
C ILE A 132 12.70 8.74 1.77
N ILE A 133 12.89 7.57 2.40
CA ILE A 133 12.88 6.28 1.71
C ILE A 133 11.45 5.82 1.36
N SER A 134 10.49 6.12 2.22
CA SER A 134 9.11 5.65 2.09
C SER A 134 8.14 6.50 2.91
N ILE A 135 6.84 6.25 2.75
CA ILE A 135 5.77 6.91 3.49
C ILE A 135 5.88 6.76 5.02
N ASN A 136 6.56 5.71 5.50
CA ASN A 136 6.79 5.47 6.93
C ASN A 136 7.63 6.59 7.58
N TYR A 137 8.39 7.33 6.77
CA TYR A 137 9.26 8.40 7.24
C TYR A 137 8.67 9.80 7.08
N PHE A 138 7.39 9.93 6.70
CA PHE A 138 6.74 11.24 6.58
C PHE A 138 6.75 12.07 7.86
N TYR A 139 6.95 11.46 9.04
CA TYR A 139 7.10 12.19 10.30
C TYR A 139 8.31 13.16 10.31
N LYS A 140 9.31 12.91 9.45
CA LYS A 140 10.47 13.80 9.25
C LYS A 140 10.11 15.06 8.44
N VAL A 141 9.09 14.98 7.59
CA VAL A 141 8.62 16.08 6.72
C VAL A 141 7.48 16.85 7.40
N ASP A 142 6.46 16.12 7.85
CA ASP A 142 5.32 16.67 8.57
C ASP A 142 4.67 15.62 9.49
N ARG A 143 4.77 15.85 10.81
CA ARG A 143 4.23 14.96 11.83
C ARG A 143 2.71 14.82 11.79
N LEU A 144 1.99 15.86 11.38
CA LEU A 144 0.53 15.83 11.30
C LEU A 144 0.08 14.97 10.13
N VAL A 145 0.67 15.17 8.95
CA VAL A 145 0.43 14.34 7.77
C VAL A 145 0.73 12.87 8.07
N TYR A 146 1.87 12.60 8.72
CA TYR A 146 2.22 11.25 9.18
C TYR A 146 1.16 10.68 10.13
N ARG A 147 0.79 11.40 11.18
CA ARG A 147 -0.18 10.91 12.17
C ARG A 147 -1.52 10.56 11.54
N LEU A 148 -2.02 11.42 10.65
CA LEU A 148 -3.33 11.27 10.02
C LEU A 148 -3.37 10.13 9.00
N ASN A 149 -2.29 9.86 8.27
CA ASN A 149 -2.32 8.93 7.13
C ASN A 149 -1.43 7.69 7.27
N TYR A 150 -0.24 7.84 7.86
CA TYR A 150 0.84 6.85 7.73
C TYR A 150 1.31 6.25 9.06
N SER A 151 0.84 6.78 10.19
CA SER A 151 0.98 6.11 11.49
C SER A 151 0.25 4.76 11.46
N PRO A 152 0.61 3.77 12.31
CA PRO A 152 -0.09 2.48 12.32
C PRO A 152 -1.61 2.60 12.42
N LEU A 153 -2.11 3.50 13.29
CA LEU A 153 -3.54 3.79 13.41
C LEU A 153 -4.09 4.55 12.20
N GLY A 154 -3.33 5.50 11.65
CA GLY A 154 -3.70 6.22 10.43
C GLY A 154 -3.87 5.30 9.23
N LYS A 155 -2.92 4.37 9.02
CA LYS A 155 -2.99 3.36 7.96
C LYS A 155 -4.20 2.44 8.15
N ALA A 156 -4.41 1.94 9.37
CA ALA A 156 -5.57 1.10 9.66
C ALA A 156 -6.90 1.86 9.41
N ALA A 157 -6.99 3.12 9.82
CA ALA A 157 -8.16 3.96 9.56
C ALA A 157 -8.35 4.23 8.06
N ASN A 158 -7.28 4.50 7.30
CA ASN A 158 -7.36 4.80 5.88
C ASN A 158 -7.70 3.58 5.01
N SER A 159 -7.11 2.41 5.32
CA SER A 159 -7.18 1.24 4.44
C SER A 159 -8.18 0.19 4.90
N LEU A 160 -8.32 -0.05 6.21
CA LEU A 160 -9.16 -1.14 6.72
C LEU A 160 -10.57 -0.71 7.10
N SER A 161 -10.80 0.55 7.51
CA SER A 161 -12.11 0.96 8.02
C SER A 161 -13.24 0.74 7.00
N VAL A 162 -13.08 1.27 5.78
CA VAL A 162 -14.05 1.15 4.70
C VAL A 162 -14.17 -0.30 4.23
N LEU A 163 -13.02 -0.98 4.07
CA LEU A 163 -12.97 -2.41 3.70
C LEU A 163 -13.79 -3.28 4.66
N LEU A 164 -13.60 -3.11 5.97
CA LEU A 164 -14.30 -3.87 7.00
C LEU A 164 -15.81 -3.57 7.02
N ILE A 165 -16.22 -2.31 6.85
CA ILE A 165 -17.64 -1.95 6.75
C ILE A 165 -18.27 -2.63 5.53
N LEU A 166 -17.61 -2.58 4.38
CA LEU A 166 -18.13 -3.18 3.14
C LEU A 166 -18.26 -4.71 3.24
N ILE A 167 -17.27 -5.39 3.82
CA ILE A 167 -17.25 -6.86 3.93
C ILE A 167 -18.20 -7.36 5.03
N PHE A 168 -18.12 -6.80 6.24
CA PHE A 168 -18.79 -7.36 7.42
C PHE A 168 -20.11 -6.67 7.77
N ALA A 169 -20.33 -5.44 7.32
CA ALA A 169 -21.53 -4.68 7.58
C ALA A 169 -22.11 -4.01 6.31
N PRO A 170 -22.36 -4.76 5.21
CA PRO A 170 -22.75 -4.19 3.92
C PRO A 170 -24.07 -3.40 3.96
N LYS A 171 -24.93 -3.63 4.96
CA LYS A 171 -26.14 -2.83 5.19
C LYS A 171 -25.83 -1.37 5.58
N LEU A 172 -24.64 -1.11 6.13
CA LEU A 172 -24.14 0.21 6.51
C LEU A 172 -23.34 0.87 5.38
N TRP A 173 -23.65 0.58 4.12
CA TRP A 173 -22.93 1.12 2.96
C TRP A 173 -22.90 2.66 2.94
N GLY A 174 -23.93 3.33 3.47
CA GLY A 174 -23.93 4.79 3.63
C GLY A 174 -22.85 5.30 4.60
N ALA A 175 -22.55 4.52 5.65
CA ALA A 175 -21.44 4.82 6.56
C ALA A 175 -20.09 4.63 5.85
N ALA A 176 -19.92 3.56 5.06
CA ALA A 176 -18.71 3.36 4.24
C ALA A 176 -18.46 4.54 3.29
N LEU A 177 -19.52 5.04 2.65
CA LEU A 177 -19.45 6.20 1.77
C LEU A 177 -19.05 7.47 2.54
N ALA A 178 -19.70 7.75 3.68
CA ALA A 178 -19.38 8.90 4.51
C ALA A 178 -17.94 8.85 5.03
N SER A 179 -17.48 7.68 5.49
CA SER A 179 -16.09 7.44 5.90
C SER A 179 -15.12 7.72 4.75
N THR A 180 -15.40 7.23 3.55
CA THR A 180 -14.55 7.47 2.37
C THR A 180 -14.46 8.97 2.03
N VAL A 181 -15.57 9.70 2.04
CA VAL A 181 -15.58 11.15 1.79
C VAL A 181 -14.76 11.90 2.85
N ALA A 182 -14.86 11.50 4.12
CA ALA A 182 -14.05 12.08 5.18
C ALA A 182 -12.55 11.81 4.97
N LEU A 183 -12.18 10.60 4.56
CA LEU A 183 -10.80 10.23 4.24
C LEU A 183 -10.24 11.05 3.06
N ILE A 184 -11.02 11.25 1.99
CA ILE A 184 -10.66 12.13 0.87
C ILE A 184 -10.36 13.54 1.41
N GLY A 185 -11.21 14.09 2.27
CA GLY A 185 -11.00 15.40 2.89
C GLY A 185 -9.67 15.48 3.66
N VAL A 186 -9.37 14.46 4.47
CA VAL A 186 -8.09 14.35 5.21
C VAL A 186 -6.90 14.31 4.26
N LYS A 187 -7.00 13.58 3.15
CA LYS A 187 -5.91 13.44 2.16
C LYS A 187 -5.70 14.72 1.36
N ILE A 188 -6.77 15.41 0.96
CA ILE A 188 -6.68 16.73 0.30
C ILE A 188 -6.02 17.74 1.24
N TYR A 189 -6.44 17.80 2.50
CA TYR A 189 -5.81 18.66 3.51
C TYR A 189 -4.31 18.34 3.67
N SER A 190 -3.98 17.05 3.79
CA SER A 190 -2.60 16.57 3.90
C SER A 190 -1.76 16.91 2.67
N GLY A 191 -2.32 16.77 1.47
CA GLY A 191 -1.67 17.09 0.21
C GLY A 191 -1.36 18.57 0.08
N ARG A 192 -2.32 19.45 0.39
CA ARG A 192 -2.10 20.91 0.40
C ARG A 192 -0.99 21.30 1.37
N ARG A 193 -0.92 20.65 2.53
CA ARG A 193 0.12 20.87 3.54
C ARG A 193 1.51 20.41 3.07
N LEU A 194 1.59 19.31 2.33
CA LEU A 194 2.85 18.85 1.72
C LEU A 194 3.30 19.75 0.57
N LEU A 195 2.38 20.23 -0.28
CA LEU A 195 2.71 21.13 -1.40
C LEU A 195 3.44 22.39 -0.93
N ALA A 196 3.03 22.98 0.19
CA ALA A 196 3.69 24.13 0.80
C ALA A 196 5.10 23.85 1.35
N LYS A 197 5.51 22.58 1.39
CA LYS A 197 6.79 22.11 1.94
C LYS A 197 7.70 21.50 0.90
N ILE A 198 7.27 21.41 -0.36
CA ILE A 198 8.10 20.86 -1.43
C ILE A 198 9.41 21.68 -1.49
N PRO A 199 10.59 21.04 -1.40
CA PRO A 199 11.84 21.74 -1.54
C PRO A 199 11.89 22.43 -2.91
N VAL A 200 12.15 23.73 -2.94
CA VAL A 200 12.51 24.42 -4.18
C VAL A 200 13.87 23.87 -4.60
N ARG A 201 13.92 23.03 -5.63
CA ARG A 201 15.22 22.65 -6.22
C ARG A 201 15.80 23.92 -6.86
N PRO A 202 17.04 24.33 -6.52
CA PRO A 202 17.73 25.30 -7.35
C PRO A 202 17.82 24.72 -8.76
N ASP A 203 17.43 25.53 -9.74
CA ASP A 203 17.42 25.17 -11.15
C ASP A 203 18.78 24.53 -11.54
N ARG A 204 18.73 23.37 -12.20
CA ARG A 204 19.91 22.76 -12.83
C ARG A 204 20.13 23.39 -14.20
#